data_AF-A0A8J7Y812-F1
#
_entry.id   AF-A0A8J7Y812-F1
#
_cell.length_a   1.000
_cell.length_b   1.000
_cell.length_c   1.000
_cell.angle_alpha   90.00
_cell.angle_beta   90.00
_cell.angle_gamma   90.00
#
_symmetry.space_group_name_H-M   'P 1'
#
loop_
_entity.id
_entity.type
_entity.pdbx_description
1 polymer ?
#
loop_
_entity_poly.entity_id
_entity_poly.type
_entity_poly.pdbx_seq_one_letter_code
_entity_poly.pdbx_strand_id
1 'polypeptide(L)'
;MYQQNIITALLLTTAAGLSTGIGSAIAYFIRNPKMKYLSFSLGLSAGVMIYISFMELLPSAIQGIGEPWAVLIFFGGIALIGVIDWLIPESKNPHDYKGPAEIEIPGGGSASSQLMRTGVLTAIAIGIHNFPEGLATFGMALTNVNLGAIVAVAVAIHNIPEGISVSVPIFYATKS
;
A
#
# COMPACT_ATOMS: atom_id res chain seq x y z
N MET A 1 4.46 31.79 4.05
CA MET A 1 4.24 30.55 4.85
C MET A 1 3.52 29.47 4.05
N TYR A 2 2.29 29.67 3.55
CA TYR A 2 1.57 28.64 2.77
C TYR A 2 2.28 28.14 1.49
N GLN A 3 2.89 29.05 0.72
CA GLN A 3 3.50 28.70 -0.58
C GLN A 3 4.78 27.84 -0.44
N GLN A 4 5.49 27.98 0.69
CA GLN A 4 6.71 27.21 0.98
C GLN A 4 6.37 25.77 1.38
N ASN A 5 5.22 25.56 2.02
CA ASN A 5 4.77 24.25 2.46
C ASN A 5 4.28 23.36 1.31
N ILE A 6 3.76 23.94 0.21
CA ILE A 6 3.22 23.14 -0.92
C ILE A 6 4.34 22.39 -1.64
N ILE A 7 5.45 23.05 -1.95
CA ILE A 7 6.58 22.40 -2.64
C ILE A 7 7.18 21.31 -1.76
N THR A 8 7.39 21.60 -0.47
CA THR A 8 7.89 20.60 0.48
C THR A 8 6.93 19.43 0.64
N ALA A 9 5.62 19.68 0.76
CA ALA A 9 4.61 18.62 0.83
C ALA A 9 4.59 17.76 -0.42
N LEU A 10 4.72 18.37 -1.61
CA LEU A 10 4.79 17.66 -2.88
C LEU A 10 6.06 16.81 -2.96
N LEU A 11 7.22 17.33 -2.54
CA LEU A 11 8.49 16.60 -2.51
C LEU A 11 8.42 15.40 -1.56
N LEU A 12 7.91 15.60 -0.34
CA LEU A 12 7.75 14.53 0.64
C LEU A 12 6.81 13.43 0.13
N THR A 13 5.67 13.82 -0.43
CA THR A 13 4.69 12.88 -1.00
C THR A 13 5.25 12.13 -2.21
N THR A 14 5.99 12.84 -3.08
CA THR A 14 6.64 12.22 -4.24
C THR A 14 7.71 11.25 -3.79
N ALA A 15 8.54 11.61 -2.82
CA ALA A 15 9.56 10.72 -2.26
C ALA A 15 8.94 9.46 -1.63
N ALA A 16 7.85 9.61 -0.88
CA ALA A 16 7.08 8.49 -0.34
C ALA A 16 6.52 7.60 -1.46
N GLY A 17 5.89 8.17 -2.50
CA GLY A 17 5.35 7.41 -3.63
C GLY A 17 6.42 6.69 -4.47
N LEU A 18 7.60 7.31 -4.66
CA LEU A 18 8.70 6.70 -5.41
C LEU A 18 9.25 5.43 -4.74
N SER A 19 9.07 5.28 -3.43
CA SER A 19 9.54 4.11 -2.70
C SER A 19 8.84 2.80 -3.12
N THR A 20 7.61 2.84 -3.64
CA THR A 20 6.96 1.67 -4.28
C THR A 20 7.71 1.25 -5.53
N GLY A 21 8.18 2.22 -6.32
CA GLY A 21 9.05 1.97 -7.47
C GLY A 21 10.42 1.41 -7.06
N ILE A 22 11.01 1.91 -5.96
CA ILE A 22 12.25 1.38 -5.39
C ILE A 22 12.06 -0.07 -4.92
N GLY A 23 10.98 -0.38 -4.20
CA GLY A 23 10.63 -1.74 -3.81
C GLY A 23 10.49 -2.67 -5.01
N SER A 24 9.83 -2.19 -6.07
CA SER A 24 9.70 -2.93 -7.34
C SER A 24 11.06 -3.21 -8.00
N ALA A 25 11.97 -2.23 -7.99
CA ALA A 25 13.32 -2.41 -8.51
C ALA A 25 14.15 -3.39 -7.66
N ILE A 26 14.00 -3.36 -6.33
CA ILE A 26 14.66 -4.29 -5.41
C ILE A 26 14.25 -5.74 -5.73
N ALA A 27 12.98 -5.98 -6.07
CA ALA A 27 12.50 -7.32 -6.40
C ALA A 27 13.26 -7.97 -7.56
N TYR A 28 13.73 -7.19 -8.54
CA TYR A 28 14.55 -7.70 -9.65
C TYR A 28 15.87 -8.33 -9.19
N PHE A 29 16.46 -7.80 -8.11
CA PHE A 29 17.70 -8.34 -7.55
C PHE A 29 17.46 -9.53 -6.61
N ILE A 30 16.21 -9.76 -6.17
CA ILE A 30 15.84 -10.86 -5.30
C ILE A 30 15.34 -12.03 -6.15
N ARG A 31 16.28 -12.80 -6.68
CA ARG A 31 16.01 -13.92 -7.61
C ARG A 31 15.09 -15.02 -7.06
N ASN A 32 14.94 -15.12 -5.73
CA ASN A 32 14.09 -16.09 -5.03
C ASN A 32 13.63 -15.52 -3.68
N PRO A 33 12.61 -14.65 -3.63
CA PRO A 33 12.12 -14.11 -2.38
C PRO A 33 11.52 -15.25 -1.54
N LYS A 34 12.09 -15.51 -0.35
CA LYS A 34 11.51 -16.53 0.54
C LYS A 34 10.21 -15.98 1.12
N MET A 35 9.15 -16.78 1.12
CA MET A 35 7.83 -16.39 1.67
C MET A 35 7.93 -15.80 3.09
N LYS A 36 8.82 -16.35 3.94
CA LYS A 36 9.06 -15.81 5.29
C LYS A 36 9.46 -14.33 5.31
N TYR A 37 10.26 -13.88 4.33
CA TYR A 37 10.70 -12.49 4.26
C TYR A 37 9.61 -11.60 3.70
N LEU A 38 8.84 -12.09 2.71
CA LEU A 38 7.66 -11.39 2.19
C LEU A 38 6.61 -11.20 3.29
N SER A 39 6.25 -12.26 4.02
CA SER A 39 5.28 -12.18 5.12
C SER A 39 5.76 -11.28 6.25
N PHE A 40 7.05 -11.31 6.60
CA PHE A 40 7.63 -10.38 7.57
C PHE A 40 7.53 -8.92 7.08
N SER A 41 7.88 -8.69 5.82
CA SER A 41 7.85 -7.37 5.18
C SER A 41 6.43 -6.80 5.13
N LEU A 42 5.44 -7.62 4.77
CA LEU A 42 4.02 -7.26 4.78
C LEU A 42 3.49 -7.02 6.19
N GLY A 43 3.90 -7.83 7.18
CA GLY A 43 3.54 -7.62 8.59
C GLY A 43 4.10 -6.30 9.15
N LEU A 44 5.33 -5.96 8.79
CA LEU A 44 5.94 -4.66 9.12
C LEU A 44 5.18 -3.51 8.44
N SER A 45 4.83 -3.66 7.17
CA SER A 45 4.04 -2.68 6.41
C SER A 45 2.64 -2.47 7.03
N ALA A 46 1.94 -3.53 7.44
CA ALA A 46 0.66 -3.45 8.14
C ALA A 46 0.80 -2.73 9.50
N GLY A 47 1.84 -3.06 10.27
CA GLY A 47 2.11 -2.41 11.56
C GLY A 47 2.36 -0.90 11.41
N VAL A 48 3.11 -0.49 10.38
CA VAL A 48 3.35 0.93 10.07
C VAL A 48 2.02 1.65 9.77
N MET A 49 1.13 1.06 8.98
CA MET A 49 -0.15 1.71 8.64
C MET A 49 -1.10 1.81 9.82
N ILE A 50 -1.12 0.80 10.70
CA ILE A 50 -1.86 0.87 11.97
C ILE A 50 -1.30 2.02 12.82
N TYR A 51 0.02 2.11 12.97
CA TYR A 51 0.65 3.19 13.74
C TYR A 51 0.29 4.57 13.18
N ILE A 52 0.48 4.82 11.89
CA ILE A 52 0.15 6.11 11.26
C ILE A 52 -1.33 6.45 11.45
N SER A 53 -2.23 5.47 11.26
CA SER A 53 -3.68 5.68 11.37
C SER A 53 -4.09 6.14 12.76
N PHE A 54 -3.57 5.49 13.82
CA PHE A 54 -3.96 5.78 15.20
C PHE A 54 -3.16 6.89 15.86
N MET A 55 -1.87 7.01 15.57
CA MET A 55 -0.96 7.93 16.27
C MET A 55 -0.80 9.27 15.54
N GLU A 56 -1.04 9.32 14.24
CA GLU A 56 -0.85 10.54 13.44
C GLU A 56 -2.19 11.03 12.86
N LEU A 57 -2.90 10.20 12.08
CA LEU A 57 -4.09 10.63 11.33
C LEU A 57 -5.30 10.88 12.22
N LEU A 58 -5.64 9.96 13.13
CA LEU A 58 -6.78 10.13 14.03
C LEU A 58 -6.61 11.35 14.97
N PRO A 59 -5.47 11.55 15.66
CA PRO A 59 -5.27 12.74 16.49
C PRO A 59 -5.32 14.04 15.70
N SER A 60 -4.79 14.03 14.47
CA SER A 60 -4.85 15.19 13.57
C SER A 60 -6.29 15.50 13.15
N ALA A 61 -7.10 14.48 12.86
CA ALA A 61 -8.52 14.65 12.58
C ALA A 61 -9.29 15.18 13.80
N ILE A 62 -9.02 14.67 15.01
CA ILE A 62 -9.63 15.15 16.25
C ILE A 62 -9.36 16.65 16.45
N GLN A 63 -8.12 17.10 16.20
CA GLN A 63 -7.76 18.51 16.28
C GLN A 63 -8.44 19.37 15.20
N GLY A 64 -8.64 18.82 13.99
CA GLY A 64 -9.19 19.56 12.86
C GLY A 64 -10.71 19.69 12.86
N ILE A 65 -11.45 18.63 13.21
CA ILE A 65 -12.92 18.56 13.11
C ILE A 65 -13.63 18.21 14.42
N GLY A 66 -12.89 18.01 15.50
CA GLY A 66 -13.42 17.63 16.81
C GLY A 66 -13.56 16.12 17.00
N GLU A 67 -13.44 15.68 18.26
CA GLU A 67 -13.41 14.26 18.65
C GLU A 67 -14.59 13.42 18.14
N PRO A 68 -15.87 13.78 18.37
CA PRO A 68 -16.97 12.91 18.00
C PRO A 68 -17.07 12.70 16.47
N TRP A 69 -16.77 13.74 15.68
CA TRP A 69 -16.80 13.65 14.22
C TRP A 69 -15.60 12.87 13.68
N ALA A 70 -14.40 13.10 14.22
CA ALA A 70 -13.20 12.38 13.82
C ALA A 70 -13.33 10.87 14.07
N VAL A 71 -13.80 10.48 15.26
CA VAL A 71 -14.01 9.06 15.61
C VAL A 71 -15.08 8.43 14.71
N LEU A 72 -16.21 9.12 14.49
CA LEU A 72 -17.29 8.60 13.64
C LEU A 72 -16.84 8.40 12.19
N ILE A 73 -16.09 9.34 11.61
CA ILE A 73 -15.58 9.23 10.24
C ILE A 73 -14.48 8.16 10.15
N PHE A 74 -13.58 8.08 11.15
CA PHE A 74 -12.51 7.09 11.18
C PHE A 74 -13.06 5.66 11.19
N PHE A 75 -13.95 5.34 12.14
CA PHE A 75 -14.60 4.02 12.18
C PHE A 75 -15.58 3.81 11.02
N GLY A 76 -16.19 4.87 10.50
CA GLY A 76 -16.96 4.83 9.26
C GLY A 76 -16.11 4.39 8.06
N GLY A 77 -14.86 4.87 7.96
CA GLY A 77 -13.90 4.42 6.95
C GLY A 77 -13.52 2.94 7.10
N ILE A 78 -13.34 2.47 8.35
CA ILE A 78 -13.10 1.04 8.64
C ILE A 78 -14.31 0.19 8.25
N ALA A 79 -15.52 0.63 8.58
CA ALA A 79 -16.74 -0.08 8.18
C ALA A 79 -16.90 -0.09 6.64
N LEU A 80 -16.61 1.03 5.98
CA LEU A 80 -16.65 1.13 4.52
C LEU A 80 -15.70 0.13 3.85
N ILE A 81 -14.44 0.02 4.30
CA ILE A 81 -13.52 -0.96 3.73
C ILE A 81 -13.97 -2.39 4.01
N GLY A 82 -14.57 -2.66 5.19
CA GLY A 82 -15.16 -3.96 5.50
C GLY A 82 -16.34 -4.32 4.58
N VAL A 83 -17.18 -3.34 4.21
CA VAL A 83 -18.25 -3.54 3.23
C VAL A 83 -17.68 -3.78 1.83
N ILE A 84 -16.64 -3.04 1.43
CA ILE A 84 -15.96 -3.25 0.15
C ILE A 84 -15.40 -4.67 0.07
N ASP A 85 -14.73 -5.13 1.12
CA ASP A 85 -14.18 -6.50 1.19
C ASP A 85 -15.29 -7.56 1.10
N TRP A 86 -16.39 -7.37 1.84
CA TRP A 86 -17.55 -8.26 1.80
C TRP A 86 -18.21 -8.34 0.40
N LEU A 87 -18.13 -7.27 -0.39
CA LEU A 87 -18.66 -7.24 -1.76
C LEU A 87 -17.76 -7.96 -2.78
N ILE A 88 -16.50 -8.27 -2.44
CA ILE A 88 -15.56 -8.96 -3.33
C ILE A 88 -15.77 -10.49 -3.20
N PRO A 89 -16.22 -11.20 -4.26
CA PRO A 89 -16.48 -12.64 -4.20
C PRO A 89 -15.22 -13.46 -3.89
N GLU A 90 -15.34 -14.49 -3.04
CA GLU A 90 -14.24 -15.33 -2.53
C GLU A 90 -13.32 -15.92 -3.62
N SER A 91 -13.83 -16.26 -4.81
CA SER A 91 -13.02 -16.76 -5.94
C SER A 91 -12.04 -15.74 -6.54
N LYS A 92 -12.12 -14.49 -6.11
CA LYS A 92 -11.22 -13.39 -6.46
C LYS A 92 -10.63 -12.72 -5.21
N ASN A 93 -10.90 -13.25 -4.01
CA ASN A 93 -10.42 -12.67 -2.77
C ASN A 93 -8.93 -13.06 -2.57
N PRO A 94 -7.99 -12.10 -2.55
CA PRO A 94 -6.56 -12.38 -2.37
C PRO A 94 -6.20 -13.02 -1.03
N HIS A 95 -7.13 -13.08 -0.08
CA HIS A 95 -6.93 -13.66 1.25
C HIS A 95 -7.03 -15.20 1.31
N ASP A 96 -7.50 -15.87 0.25
CA ASP A 96 -7.48 -17.33 0.16
C ASP A 96 -6.16 -17.81 -0.45
N TYR A 97 -5.10 -17.86 0.38
CA TYR A 97 -3.78 -18.36 -0.04
C TYR A 97 -3.81 -19.89 -0.15
N LYS A 98 -4.03 -20.39 -1.35
CA LYS A 98 -3.70 -21.78 -1.70
C LYS A 98 -2.20 -21.90 -1.88
N GLY A 99 -1.59 -22.84 -1.15
CA GLY A 99 -0.13 -23.02 -1.14
C GLY A 99 0.46 -23.28 -2.55
N PRO A 100 1.79 -23.20 -2.71
CA PRO A 100 2.45 -23.35 -4.02
C PRO A 100 2.19 -24.70 -4.72
N ALA A 101 1.68 -25.70 -4.00
CA ALA A 101 1.29 -27.01 -4.53
C ALA A 101 -0.15 -27.08 -5.07
N GLU A 102 -0.96 -26.03 -4.86
CA GLU A 102 -2.40 -26.01 -5.12
C GLU A 102 -2.81 -24.81 -5.99
N ILE A 103 -1.84 -24.24 -6.72
CA ILE A 103 -2.11 -23.50 -7.95
C ILE A 103 -2.57 -24.54 -9.00
N GLU A 104 -3.75 -25.12 -8.80
CA GLU A 104 -4.49 -25.73 -9.89
C GLU A 104 -4.85 -24.61 -10.84
N ILE A 105 -4.20 -24.60 -12.00
CA ILE A 105 -4.35 -23.63 -13.08
C ILE A 105 -5.78 -23.78 -13.65
N PRO A 106 -6.75 -22.90 -13.32
CA PRO A 106 -8.09 -23.02 -13.86
C PRO A 106 -8.09 -22.34 -15.24
N GLY A 107 -8.28 -23.14 -16.28
CA GLY A 107 -8.51 -22.65 -17.65
C GLY A 107 -7.25 -22.41 -18.47
N GLY A 108 -6.72 -23.47 -19.08
CA GLY A 108 -6.15 -23.55 -20.44
C GLY A 108 -5.10 -22.53 -20.95
N GLY A 109 -4.66 -21.56 -20.15
CA GLY A 109 -3.65 -20.57 -20.52
C GLY A 109 -2.26 -20.92 -19.98
N SER A 110 -1.21 -20.47 -20.66
CA SER A 110 0.16 -20.57 -20.13
C SER A 110 0.24 -19.90 -18.76
N ALA A 111 0.88 -20.55 -17.77
CA ALA A 111 1.09 -20.01 -16.43
C ALA A 111 1.69 -18.58 -16.44
N SER A 112 2.50 -18.25 -17.45
CA SER A 112 3.04 -16.90 -17.65
C SER A 112 1.97 -15.85 -17.93
N SER A 113 0.91 -16.18 -18.66
CA SER A 113 -0.17 -15.24 -19.01
C SER A 113 -1.03 -14.90 -17.78
N GLN A 114 -1.26 -15.87 -16.90
CA GLN A 114 -2.01 -15.66 -15.66
C GLN A 114 -1.20 -14.85 -14.63
N LEU A 115 0.10 -15.11 -14.51
CA LEU A 115 1.02 -14.33 -13.68
C LEU A 115 1.13 -12.88 -14.17
N MET A 116 1.23 -12.66 -15.49
CA MET A 116 1.23 -11.32 -16.08
C MET A 116 -0.07 -10.58 -15.77
N ARG A 117 -1.23 -11.24 -15.94
CA ARG A 117 -2.52 -10.65 -15.60
C ARG A 117 -2.62 -10.29 -14.12
N THR A 118 -2.18 -11.18 -13.24
CA THR A 118 -2.14 -10.94 -11.80
C THR A 118 -1.28 -9.72 -11.49
N GLY A 119 -0.05 -9.68 -12.00
CA GLY A 119 0.87 -8.55 -11.79
C GLY A 119 0.33 -7.22 -12.29
N VAL A 120 -0.25 -7.17 -13.49
CA VAL A 120 -0.86 -5.94 -14.04
C VAL A 120 -2.06 -5.49 -13.21
N LEU A 121 -2.95 -6.42 -12.81
CA LEU A 121 -4.10 -6.08 -11.98
C LEU A 121 -3.67 -5.61 -10.58
N THR A 122 -2.67 -6.26 -9.97
CA THR A 122 -2.11 -5.84 -8.69
C THR A 122 -1.45 -4.46 -8.80
N ALA A 123 -0.70 -4.18 -9.88
CA ALA A 123 -0.11 -2.87 -10.11
C ALA A 123 -1.16 -1.76 -10.22
N ILE A 124 -2.28 -2.01 -10.90
CA ILE A 124 -3.39 -1.05 -11.00
C ILE A 124 -4.05 -0.86 -9.63
N ALA A 125 -4.37 -1.96 -8.94
CA ALA A 125 -5.02 -1.91 -7.63
C ALA A 125 -4.18 -1.13 -6.60
N ILE A 126 -2.88 -1.40 -6.57
CA ILE A 126 -1.93 -0.69 -5.72
C ILE A 126 -1.74 0.76 -6.15
N GLY A 127 -1.74 1.08 -7.45
CA GLY A 127 -1.75 2.46 -7.92
C GLY A 127 -2.95 3.26 -7.39
N ILE A 128 -4.11 2.63 -7.26
CA ILE A 128 -5.29 3.22 -6.63
C ILE A 128 -5.13 3.33 -5.12
N HIS A 129 -4.49 2.37 -4.45
CA HIS A 129 -4.22 2.38 -3.01
C HIS A 129 -3.27 3.52 -2.59
N ASN A 130 -2.24 3.76 -3.40
CA ASN A 130 -1.22 4.78 -3.12
C ASN A 130 -1.74 6.21 -3.30
N PHE A 131 -2.90 6.38 -3.94
CA PHE A 131 -3.50 7.70 -4.12
C PHE A 131 -4.04 8.28 -2.80
N PRO A 132 -4.92 7.61 -2.04
CA PRO A 132 -5.29 8.02 -0.69
C PRO A 132 -4.10 8.26 0.24
N GLU A 133 -3.07 7.39 0.20
CA GLU A 133 -1.88 7.54 1.03
C GLU A 133 -1.07 8.79 0.68
N GLY A 134 -0.92 9.05 -0.62
CA GLY A 134 -0.30 10.27 -1.12
C GLY A 134 -1.05 11.52 -0.69
N LEU A 135 -2.38 11.51 -0.77
CA LEU A 135 -3.23 12.61 -0.30
C LEU A 135 -3.08 12.85 1.21
N ALA A 136 -3.04 11.78 2.01
CA ALA A 136 -2.85 11.86 3.45
C ALA A 136 -1.47 12.45 3.79
N THR A 137 -0.41 11.95 3.16
CA THR A 137 0.97 12.44 3.34
C THR A 137 1.09 13.92 2.97
N PHE A 138 0.51 14.31 1.83
CA PHE A 138 0.48 15.69 1.36
C PHE A 138 -0.28 16.60 2.34
N GLY A 139 -1.49 16.20 2.74
CA GLY A 139 -2.33 16.95 3.68
C GLY A 139 -1.64 17.18 5.02
N MET A 140 -1.00 16.14 5.57
CA MET A 140 -0.23 16.24 6.81
C MET A 140 0.93 17.24 6.68
N ALA A 141 1.69 17.17 5.57
CA ALA A 141 2.80 18.08 5.31
C ALA A 141 2.37 19.55 5.11
N LEU A 142 1.14 19.80 4.62
CA LEU A 142 0.59 21.15 4.53
C LEU A 142 0.29 21.75 5.92
N THR A 143 -0.18 20.92 6.86
CA THR A 143 -0.49 21.38 8.23
C THR A 143 0.75 21.56 9.09
N ASN A 144 1.70 20.63 9.01
CA ASN A 144 2.93 20.64 9.79
C ASN A 144 3.99 19.82 9.05
N VAL A 145 5.05 20.48 8.58
CA VAL A 145 6.11 19.84 7.80
C VAL A 145 6.82 18.72 8.60
N ASN A 146 6.97 18.85 9.92
CA ASN A 146 7.60 17.81 10.73
C ASN A 146 6.72 16.55 10.80
N LEU A 147 5.40 16.72 11.03
CA LEU A 147 4.46 15.59 10.99
C LEU A 147 4.41 14.98 9.59
N GLY A 148 4.35 15.82 8.55
CA GLY A 148 4.40 15.37 7.16
C GLY A 148 5.67 14.57 6.82
N ALA A 149 6.83 14.97 7.35
CA ALA A 149 8.08 14.24 7.14
C ALA A 149 8.07 12.87 7.84
N ILE A 150 7.55 12.80 9.08
CA ILE A 150 7.39 11.53 9.81
C ILE A 150 6.46 10.59 9.05
N VAL A 151 5.29 11.09 8.63
CA VAL A 151 4.31 10.32 7.85
C VAL A 151 4.90 9.89 6.51
N ALA A 152 5.61 10.77 5.78
CA ALA A 152 6.22 10.44 4.51
C ALA A 152 7.28 9.33 4.62
N VAL A 153 8.11 9.35 5.68
CA VAL A 153 9.09 8.28 5.94
C VAL A 153 8.38 6.98 6.28
N ALA A 154 7.33 7.03 7.10
CA ALA A 154 6.57 5.85 7.48
C ALA A 154 5.86 5.23 6.25
N VAL A 155 5.19 6.04 5.42
CA VAL A 155 4.61 5.59 4.15
C VAL A 155 5.70 5.04 3.22
N ALA A 156 6.87 5.67 3.13
CA ALA A 156 7.97 5.13 2.32
C ALA A 156 8.41 3.73 2.79
N ILE A 157 8.41 3.47 4.09
CA ILE A 157 8.73 2.15 4.66
C ILE A 157 7.62 1.12 4.33
N HIS A 158 6.36 1.52 4.28
CA HIS A 158 5.24 0.66 3.88
C HIS A 158 5.30 0.27 2.39
N ASN A 159 5.62 1.26 1.55
CA ASN A 159 5.59 1.18 0.10
C ASN A 159 6.70 0.29 -0.49
N ILE A 160 7.83 0.12 0.20
CA ILE A 160 8.90 -0.79 -0.24
C ILE A 160 8.43 -2.26 -0.27
N PRO A 161 7.93 -2.85 0.84
CA PRO A 161 7.28 -4.16 0.87
C PRO A 161 6.20 -4.35 -0.20
N GLU A 162 5.37 -3.33 -0.39
CA GLU A 162 4.28 -3.34 -1.36
C GLU A 162 4.81 -3.43 -2.79
N GLY A 163 5.78 -2.57 -3.15
CA GLY A 163 6.41 -2.57 -4.46
C GLY A 163 7.09 -3.90 -4.81
N ILE A 164 7.72 -4.55 -3.82
CA ILE A 164 8.26 -5.90 -4.00
C ILE A 164 7.13 -6.88 -4.36
N SER A 165 6.01 -6.81 -3.65
CA SER A 165 4.89 -7.74 -3.84
C SER A 165 4.19 -7.55 -5.20
N VAL A 166 4.08 -6.32 -5.69
CA VAL A 166 3.48 -5.97 -6.99
C VAL A 166 4.29 -6.52 -8.17
N SER A 167 5.61 -6.46 -8.09
CA SER A 167 6.51 -6.77 -9.21
C SER A 167 6.81 -8.26 -9.36
N VAL A 168 6.69 -9.06 -8.29
CA VAL A 168 6.99 -10.50 -8.28
C VAL A 168 6.21 -11.31 -9.33
N PRO A 169 4.87 -11.17 -9.48
CA PRO A 169 4.13 -11.89 -10.52
C PRO A 169 4.57 -11.52 -11.95
N ILE A 170 4.88 -10.25 -12.18
CA ILE A 170 5.37 -9.76 -13.49
C ILE A 170 6.74 -10.37 -13.79
N PHE A 171 7.66 -10.34 -12.82
CA PHE A 171 9.00 -10.90 -12.94
C PHE A 171 8.99 -12.39 -13.31
N TYR A 172 8.19 -13.19 -12.60
CA TYR A 172 8.04 -14.62 -12.91
C TYR A 172 7.33 -14.86 -14.25
N ALA A 173 6.40 -13.98 -14.65
CA ALA A 173 5.75 -14.06 -15.96
C ALA A 173 6.72 -13.81 -17.13
N THR A 174 7.65 -12.86 -16.98
CA THR A 174 8.60 -12.45 -18.03
C THR A 174 9.89 -13.27 -18.03
N LYS A 175 10.13 -14.11 -17.00
CA LYS A 175 11.39 -14.86 -16.80
C LYS A 175 12.63 -13.95 -16.79
N SER A 176 12.45 -12.71 -16.34
CA SER A 176 13.53 -11.71 -16.25
C SER A 176 14.32 -11.86 -14.96
#